data_AF-A0A966UGW1-F1
#
_entry.id   AF-A0A966UGW1-F1
#
_cell.length_a   1.000
_cell.length_b   1.000
_cell.length_c   1.000
_cell.angle_alpha   90.00
_cell.angle_beta   90.00
_cell.angle_gamma   90.00
#
_symmetry.space_group_name_H-M   'P 1'
#
loop_
_entity.id
_entity.type
_entity.pdbx_description
1 polymer ?
#
loop_
_entity_poly.entity_id
_entity_poly.type
_entity_poly.pdbx_seq_one_letter_code
_entity_poly.pdbx_strand_id
1 'polypeptide(L)'
;SLDRYQQVMNAYIDGLEQLANTQPNKISSVSSVASFFISRVDTEIDKLLVESGRSGASLLLGTAAINQAKLAYEMFKTTFSGQRWHRLERLGAKVQRPLWASTSTKNPSYSDTVYVDSLIGENTVNTLPDSTVEAFIDHGNLKSTIESGLDRAHDQWHLLSNFGIDVAAVATKLERDGVSSFRASFDELIGVLTNKVSDNF
;
A
#
# COMPACT_ATOMS: atom_id res chain seq x y z
N SER A 1 4.44 1.36 6.02
CA SER A 1 3.75 1.29 7.33
C SER A 1 2.61 2.30 7.37
N LEU A 2 1.72 2.15 8.35
CA LEU A 2 0.67 3.13 8.65
C LEU A 2 1.26 4.50 9.03
N ASP A 3 2.29 4.54 9.88
CA ASP A 3 2.93 5.80 10.28
C ASP A 3 3.53 6.56 9.10
N ARG A 4 4.26 5.86 8.22
CA ARG A 4 4.82 6.47 7.01
C ARG A 4 3.72 6.95 6.08
N TYR A 5 2.62 6.21 5.99
CA TYR A 5 1.47 6.59 5.17
C TYR A 5 0.82 7.89 5.68
N GLN A 6 0.65 8.04 7.00
CA GLN A 6 0.19 9.30 7.60
C GLN A 6 1.12 10.46 7.26
N GLN A 7 2.44 10.26 7.35
CA GLN A 7 3.42 11.29 7.01
C GLN A 7 3.34 11.70 5.54
N VAL A 8 3.12 10.75 4.62
CA VAL A 8 2.96 11.02 3.19
C VAL A 8 1.69 11.85 2.92
N MET A 9 0.56 11.50 3.53
CA MET A 9 -0.69 12.25 3.37
C MET A 9 -0.58 13.65 3.98
N ASN A 10 0.07 13.79 5.14
CA ASN A 10 0.33 15.08 5.75
C ASN A 10 1.21 15.96 4.85
N ALA A 11 2.30 15.41 4.31
CA ALA A 11 3.17 16.14 3.38
C ALA A 11 2.44 16.59 2.11
N TYR A 12 1.48 15.80 1.61
CA TYR A 12 0.63 16.20 0.49
C TYR A 12 -0.26 17.40 0.84
N ILE A 13 -0.92 17.36 2.00
CA ILE A 13 -1.75 18.47 2.48
C ILE A 13 -0.90 19.72 2.71
N ASP A 14 0.27 19.58 3.36
CA ASP A 14 1.22 20.68 3.60
C ASP A 14 1.64 21.34 2.28
N GLY A 15 1.96 20.54 1.26
CA GLY A 15 2.32 21.02 -0.07
C GLY A 15 1.18 21.77 -0.77
N LEU A 16 -0.06 21.29 -0.64
CA LEU A 16 -1.24 21.99 -1.15
C LEU A 16 -1.51 23.30 -0.40
N GLU A 17 -1.31 23.35 0.91
CA GLU A 17 -1.45 24.59 1.70
C GLU A 17 -0.42 25.65 1.26
N GLN A 18 0.83 25.26 1.02
CA GLN A 18 1.86 26.14 0.48
C GLN A 18 1.51 26.65 -0.93
N LEU A 19 1.00 25.76 -1.80
CA LEU A 19 0.57 26.14 -3.14
C LEU A 19 -0.64 27.07 -3.10
N ALA A 20 -1.59 26.86 -2.18
CA ALA A 20 -2.78 27.69 -2.04
C ALA A 20 -2.44 29.13 -1.66
N ASN A 21 -1.39 29.32 -0.86
CA ASN A 21 -0.91 30.64 -0.44
C ASN A 21 -0.20 31.42 -1.56
N THR A 22 0.37 30.73 -2.55
CA THR A 22 1.16 31.37 -3.61
C THR A 22 0.44 31.42 -4.95
N GLN A 23 -0.25 30.35 -5.32
CA GLN A 23 -0.87 30.12 -6.63
C GLN A 23 -2.18 29.31 -6.48
N PRO A 24 -3.22 29.85 -5.83
CA PRO A 24 -4.46 29.12 -5.52
C PRO A 24 -5.18 28.56 -6.75
N ASN A 25 -5.05 29.22 -7.90
CA ASN A 25 -5.62 28.78 -9.18
C ASN A 25 -4.99 27.49 -9.74
N LYS A 26 -3.86 27.03 -9.18
CA LYS A 26 -3.20 25.78 -9.61
C LYS A 26 -3.63 24.56 -8.80
N ILE A 27 -4.36 24.73 -7.71
CA ILE A 27 -4.70 23.63 -6.78
C ILE A 27 -5.43 22.48 -7.48
N SER A 28 -6.40 22.79 -8.35
CA SER A 28 -7.20 21.80 -9.08
C SER A 28 -6.43 20.96 -10.10
N SER A 29 -5.23 21.42 -10.50
CA SER A 29 -4.34 20.71 -11.42
C SER A 29 -3.50 19.64 -10.73
N VAL A 30 -3.33 19.72 -9.40
CA VAL A 30 -2.48 18.78 -8.65
C VAL A 30 -3.23 17.46 -8.48
N SER A 31 -2.57 16.36 -8.82
CA SER A 31 -3.05 15.00 -8.56
C SER A 31 -1.94 14.19 -7.92
N SER A 32 -2.28 13.31 -7.01
CA SER A 32 -1.31 12.46 -6.33
C SER A 32 -1.93 11.10 -6.00
N VAL A 33 -1.05 10.11 -5.85
CA VAL A 33 -1.36 8.79 -5.31
C VAL A 33 -0.32 8.47 -4.24
N ALA A 34 -0.73 7.73 -3.21
CA ALA A 34 0.18 7.22 -2.20
C ALA A 34 0.27 5.70 -2.35
N SER A 35 1.33 5.24 -3.02
CA SER A 35 1.57 3.82 -3.28
C SER A 35 1.89 3.06 -2.00
N PHE A 36 1.00 2.17 -1.59
CA PHE A 36 1.09 1.33 -0.41
C PHE A 36 1.28 -0.14 -0.83
N PHE A 37 2.40 -0.74 -0.40
CA PHE A 37 2.79 -2.09 -0.81
C PHE A 37 2.03 -3.15 0.01
N ILE A 38 1.44 -4.13 -0.70
CA ILE A 38 0.59 -5.17 -0.11
C ILE A 38 1.36 -6.47 0.12
N SER A 39 1.64 -7.26 -0.92
CA SER A 39 2.06 -8.67 -0.77
C SER A 39 3.37 -8.87 0.02
N ARG A 40 4.25 -7.86 0.06
CA ARG A 40 5.52 -7.91 0.81
C ARG A 40 5.29 -8.03 2.32
N VAL A 41 4.18 -7.49 2.82
CA VAL A 41 3.82 -7.50 4.24
C VAL A 41 3.44 -8.91 4.67
N ASP A 42 2.55 -9.58 3.94
CA ASP A 42 2.19 -10.98 4.25
C ASP A 42 3.39 -11.90 4.10
N THR A 43 4.23 -11.73 3.06
CA THR A 43 5.40 -12.59 2.88
C THR A 43 6.32 -12.57 4.11
N GLU A 44 6.56 -11.40 4.70
CA GLU A 44 7.40 -11.28 5.89
C GLU A 44 6.66 -11.71 7.17
N ILE A 45 5.42 -11.28 7.36
CA ILE A 45 4.65 -11.57 8.57
C ILE A 45 4.28 -13.05 8.65
N ASP A 46 3.87 -13.68 7.55
CA ASP A 46 3.55 -15.10 7.50
C ASP A 46 4.77 -15.94 7.88
N LYS A 47 5.95 -15.57 7.38
CA LYS A 47 7.22 -16.21 7.75
C LYS A 47 7.44 -16.12 9.26
N LEU A 48 7.32 -14.94 9.85
CA LEU A 48 7.52 -14.74 11.28
C LEU A 48 6.46 -15.46 12.13
N LEU A 49 5.21 -15.52 11.66
CA LEU A 49 4.12 -16.26 12.31
C LEU A 49 4.43 -17.76 12.34
N VAL A 50 4.91 -18.33 11.23
CA VAL A 50 5.35 -19.74 11.16
C VAL A 50 6.54 -19.98 12.09
N GLU A 51 7.56 -19.12 12.03
CA GLU A 51 8.77 -19.23 12.86
C GLU A 51 8.48 -19.07 14.37
N SER A 52 7.41 -18.35 14.73
CA SER A 52 7.02 -18.18 16.13
C SER A 52 6.69 -19.50 16.84
N GLY A 53 6.23 -20.52 16.09
CA GLY A 53 5.78 -21.81 16.63
C GLY A 53 4.61 -21.74 17.62
N ARG A 54 3.96 -20.57 17.76
CA ARG A 54 2.88 -20.34 18.73
C ARG A 54 1.56 -20.90 18.22
N SER A 55 0.84 -21.60 19.09
CA SER A 55 -0.49 -22.14 18.77
C SER A 55 -1.45 -21.01 18.37
N GLY A 56 -2.17 -21.19 17.26
CA GLY A 56 -3.10 -20.20 16.71
C GLY A 56 -2.48 -19.20 15.73
N ALA A 57 -1.16 -19.16 15.55
CA ALA A 57 -0.51 -18.23 14.59
C ALA A 57 -0.98 -18.47 13.14
N SER A 58 -1.31 -19.71 12.79
CA SER A 58 -1.83 -20.09 11.47
C SER A 58 -3.14 -19.39 11.11
N LEU A 59 -3.92 -18.92 12.10
CA LEU A 59 -5.17 -18.20 11.87
C LEU A 59 -4.96 -16.76 11.36
N LEU A 60 -3.73 -16.25 11.44
CA LEU A 60 -3.36 -14.91 10.97
C LEU A 60 -2.61 -14.91 9.64
N LEU A 61 -2.27 -16.08 9.09
CA LEU A 61 -1.58 -16.20 7.82
C LEU A 61 -2.39 -15.58 6.68
N GLY A 62 -1.75 -14.75 5.86
CA GLY A 62 -2.36 -14.07 4.71
C GLY A 62 -3.37 -12.98 5.07
N THR A 63 -3.43 -12.57 6.34
CA THR A 63 -4.38 -11.54 6.80
C THR A 63 -3.73 -10.17 6.99
N ALA A 64 -2.41 -10.11 7.24
CA ALA A 64 -1.76 -8.93 7.75
C ALA A 64 -1.71 -7.78 6.73
N ALA A 65 -1.40 -8.07 5.47
CA ALA A 65 -1.34 -7.06 4.41
C ALA A 65 -2.71 -6.46 4.11
N ILE A 66 -3.76 -7.29 4.06
CA ILE A 66 -5.14 -6.84 3.85
C ILE A 66 -5.59 -5.99 5.03
N ASN A 67 -5.40 -6.47 6.25
CA ASN A 67 -5.79 -5.73 7.45
C ASN A 67 -5.04 -4.38 7.53
N GLN A 68 -3.75 -4.36 7.22
CA GLN A 68 -2.99 -3.11 7.16
C GLN A 68 -3.53 -2.13 6.11
N ALA A 69 -3.92 -2.61 4.93
CA ALA A 69 -4.48 -1.75 3.89
C ALA A 69 -5.85 -1.18 4.27
N LYS A 70 -6.68 -1.95 4.97
CA LYS A 70 -7.96 -1.46 5.52
C LYS A 70 -7.74 -0.34 6.54
N LEU A 71 -6.80 -0.54 7.47
CA LEU A 71 -6.41 0.49 8.44
C LEU A 71 -5.86 1.73 7.73
N ALA A 72 -5.03 1.57 6.69
CA ALA A 72 -4.55 2.69 5.88
C ALA A 72 -5.71 3.43 5.19
N TYR A 73 -6.74 2.73 4.73
CA TYR A 73 -7.91 3.34 4.12
C TYR A 73 -8.76 4.15 5.14
N GLU A 74 -8.92 3.67 6.37
CA GLU A 74 -9.55 4.46 7.44
C GLU A 74 -8.76 5.73 7.77
N MET A 75 -7.43 5.63 7.82
CA MET A 75 -6.56 6.80 8.00
C MET A 75 -6.68 7.78 6.84
N PHE A 76 -6.79 7.29 5.61
CA PHE A 76 -7.06 8.11 4.42
C PHE A 76 -8.38 8.88 4.57
N LYS A 77 -9.48 8.19 4.88
CA LYS A 77 -10.79 8.84 5.07
C LYS A 77 -10.75 9.89 6.17
N THR A 78 -10.05 9.61 7.26
CA THR A 78 -9.90 10.56 8.37
C THR A 78 -9.07 11.78 7.95
N THR A 79 -7.94 11.56 7.26
CA THR A 79 -6.99 12.62 6.87
C THR A 79 -7.58 13.57 5.83
N PHE A 80 -8.33 13.03 4.86
CA PHE A 80 -9.01 13.82 3.82
C PHE A 80 -10.44 14.18 4.22
N SER A 81 -10.60 14.60 5.47
CA SER A 81 -11.86 15.10 6.02
C SER A 81 -11.64 16.30 6.95
N GLY A 82 -12.73 16.92 7.38
CA GLY A 82 -12.67 17.97 8.40
C GLY A 82 -12.15 19.31 7.88
N GLN A 83 -12.08 20.29 8.79
CA GLN A 83 -11.93 21.69 8.42
C GLN A 83 -10.64 21.98 7.62
N ARG A 84 -9.54 21.28 7.94
CA ARG A 84 -8.25 21.46 7.26
C ARG A 84 -8.36 21.09 5.78
N TRP A 85 -8.87 19.89 5.49
CA TRP A 85 -9.07 19.41 4.14
C TRP A 85 -10.11 20.24 3.37
N HIS A 86 -11.27 20.53 3.97
CA HIS A 86 -12.35 21.26 3.30
C HIS A 86 -11.95 22.67 2.84
N ARG A 87 -10.94 23.30 3.47
CA ARG A 87 -10.39 24.57 2.97
C ARG A 87 -9.73 24.42 1.60
N LEU A 88 -8.95 23.35 1.40
CA LEU A 88 -8.27 23.06 0.14
C LEU A 88 -9.24 22.53 -0.92
N GLU A 89 -10.19 21.68 -0.50
CA GLU A 89 -11.23 21.14 -1.37
C GLU A 89 -12.07 22.24 -2.02
N ARG A 90 -12.40 23.31 -1.27
CA ARG A 90 -13.08 24.50 -1.83
C ARG A 90 -12.27 25.24 -2.90
N LEU A 91 -10.96 25.04 -2.95
CA LEU A 91 -10.07 25.55 -4.01
C LEU A 91 -9.89 24.54 -5.16
N GLY A 92 -10.63 23.43 -5.12
CA GLY A 92 -10.61 22.37 -6.13
C GLY A 92 -9.56 21.28 -5.88
N ALA A 93 -9.00 21.17 -4.67
CA ALA A 93 -8.03 20.13 -4.35
C ALA A 93 -8.64 18.73 -4.52
N LYS A 94 -7.82 17.78 -4.96
CA LYS A 94 -8.19 16.37 -5.12
C LYS A 94 -7.53 15.55 -4.02
N VAL A 95 -8.22 14.55 -3.48
CA VAL A 95 -7.63 13.64 -2.49
C VAL A 95 -6.41 12.91 -3.09
N GLN A 96 -5.37 12.68 -2.29
CA GLN A 96 -4.29 11.78 -2.68
C GLN A 96 -4.78 10.35 -2.52
N ARG A 97 -5.13 9.70 -3.62
CA ARG A 97 -5.75 8.37 -3.62
C ARG A 97 -4.79 7.31 -3.05
N PRO A 98 -5.24 6.40 -2.18
CA PRO A 98 -4.49 5.19 -1.86
C PRO A 98 -4.26 4.41 -3.15
N LEU A 99 -3.02 3.98 -3.39
CA LEU A 99 -2.69 3.10 -4.50
C LEU A 99 -2.14 1.79 -3.96
N TRP A 100 -2.84 0.69 -4.20
CA TRP A 100 -2.40 -0.64 -3.79
C TRP A 100 -1.38 -1.18 -4.79
N ALA A 101 -0.13 -1.31 -4.33
CA ALA A 101 1.00 -1.78 -5.12
C ALA A 101 1.42 -3.18 -4.69
N SER A 102 2.04 -3.94 -5.61
CA SER A 102 2.48 -5.31 -5.34
C SER A 102 1.32 -6.21 -4.87
N THR A 103 0.25 -6.25 -5.65
CA THR A 103 -1.01 -6.96 -5.36
C THR A 103 -1.11 -8.33 -6.02
N SER A 104 0.00 -8.87 -6.54
CA SER A 104 0.06 -10.28 -6.93
C SER A 104 0.29 -11.17 -5.72
N THR A 105 -0.51 -12.21 -5.60
CA THR A 105 -0.35 -13.26 -4.59
C THR A 105 1.00 -13.96 -4.72
N LYS A 106 1.68 -14.17 -3.58
CA LYS A 106 2.99 -14.84 -3.53
C LYS A 106 2.93 -16.25 -2.95
N ASN A 107 1.88 -16.54 -2.17
CA ASN A 107 1.64 -17.85 -1.60
C ASN A 107 0.63 -18.61 -2.47
N PRO A 108 1.00 -19.74 -3.10
CA PRO A 108 0.09 -20.50 -3.96
C PRO A 108 -1.10 -21.12 -3.21
N SER A 109 -1.08 -21.13 -1.87
CA SER A 109 -2.22 -21.57 -1.05
C SER A 109 -3.33 -20.52 -0.97
N TYR A 110 -3.07 -19.28 -1.40
CA TYR A 110 -4.07 -18.20 -1.41
C TYR A 110 -4.62 -18.02 -2.83
N SER A 111 -5.83 -17.45 -2.94
CA SER A 111 -6.35 -17.03 -4.24
C SER A 111 -5.38 -16.06 -4.92
N ASP A 112 -5.13 -16.23 -6.21
CA ASP A 112 -4.31 -15.32 -7.01
C ASP A 112 -4.95 -13.92 -7.18
N THR A 113 -6.25 -13.81 -6.89
CA THR A 113 -7.02 -12.57 -6.81
C THR A 113 -7.14 -11.97 -5.41
N VAL A 114 -6.64 -12.63 -4.35
CA VAL A 114 -6.99 -12.33 -2.94
C VAL A 114 -6.83 -10.85 -2.56
N TYR A 115 -5.77 -10.20 -3.03
CA TYR A 115 -5.51 -8.79 -2.74
C TYR A 115 -6.39 -7.86 -3.55
N VAL A 116 -6.72 -8.20 -4.80
CA VAL A 116 -7.62 -7.38 -5.61
C VAL A 116 -9.02 -7.44 -5.03
N ASP A 117 -9.52 -8.65 -4.79
CA ASP A 117 -10.87 -8.90 -4.25
C ASP A 117 -11.08 -8.25 -2.88
N SER A 118 -10.02 -8.12 -2.07
CA SER A 118 -10.12 -7.61 -0.71
C SER A 118 -10.00 -6.10 -0.60
N LEU A 119 -9.48 -5.40 -1.62
CA LEU A 119 -9.04 -4.00 -1.52
C LEU A 119 -9.82 -3.02 -2.41
N ILE A 120 -10.95 -3.45 -2.98
CA ILE A 120 -11.81 -2.59 -3.78
C ILE A 120 -12.52 -1.57 -2.87
N GLY A 121 -12.39 -0.30 -3.21
CA GLY A 121 -13.01 0.82 -2.50
C GLY A 121 -13.00 2.12 -3.28
N GLU A 122 -13.82 3.07 -2.84
CA GLU A 122 -13.92 4.39 -3.46
C GLU A 122 -12.59 5.16 -3.37
N ASN A 123 -12.27 5.96 -4.39
CA ASN A 123 -11.07 6.79 -4.42
C ASN A 123 -9.76 6.02 -4.26
N THR A 124 -9.74 4.72 -4.58
CA THR A 124 -8.52 3.91 -4.59
C THR A 124 -8.04 3.64 -6.02
N VAL A 125 -6.77 3.25 -6.13
CA VAL A 125 -6.16 2.74 -7.36
C VAL A 125 -5.52 1.40 -7.02
N ASN A 126 -5.54 0.44 -7.94
CA ASN A 126 -4.75 -0.78 -7.83
C ASN A 126 -3.86 -0.92 -9.07
N THR A 127 -2.56 -1.11 -8.87
CA THR A 127 -1.62 -1.35 -9.98
C THR A 127 -1.36 -2.85 -10.08
N LEU A 128 -1.86 -3.45 -11.15
CA LEU A 128 -1.84 -4.89 -11.38
C LEU A 128 -0.84 -5.22 -12.50
N PRO A 129 -0.03 -6.28 -12.37
CA PRO A 129 0.61 -6.89 -13.53
C PRO A 129 -0.41 -7.67 -14.36
N ASP A 130 -0.10 -7.89 -15.63
CA ASP A 130 -1.00 -8.51 -16.62
C ASP A 130 -1.59 -9.84 -16.13
N SER A 131 -0.79 -10.71 -15.51
CA SER A 131 -1.28 -11.98 -14.97
C SER A 131 -2.34 -11.84 -13.87
N THR A 132 -2.23 -10.82 -13.02
CA THR A 132 -3.25 -10.53 -12.00
C THR A 132 -4.51 -9.91 -12.61
N VAL A 133 -4.37 -9.15 -13.71
CA VAL A 133 -5.52 -8.66 -14.48
C VAL A 133 -6.28 -9.83 -15.11
N GLU A 134 -5.57 -10.76 -15.75
CA GLU A 134 -6.14 -11.95 -16.37
C GLU A 134 -6.90 -12.82 -15.35
N ALA A 135 -6.28 -13.10 -14.19
CA ALA A 135 -6.93 -13.87 -13.11
C ALA A 135 -8.20 -13.17 -12.59
N PHE A 136 -8.14 -11.84 -12.39
CA PHE A 136 -9.30 -11.10 -11.92
C PHE A 136 -10.43 -11.05 -12.96
N ILE A 137 -10.13 -11.00 -14.26
CA ILE A 137 -11.13 -11.09 -15.33
C ILE A 137 -11.80 -12.46 -15.34
N ASP A 138 -11.03 -13.54 -15.17
CA ASP A 138 -11.54 -14.91 -15.19
C ASP A 138 -12.45 -15.22 -13.99
N HIS A 139 -12.00 -14.91 -12.77
CA HIS A 139 -12.69 -15.35 -11.55
C HIS A 139 -12.59 -14.37 -10.37
N GLY A 140 -12.31 -13.10 -10.61
CA GLY A 140 -12.32 -12.06 -9.58
C GLY A 140 -13.73 -11.78 -9.01
N ASN A 141 -13.77 -11.25 -7.79
CA ASN A 141 -15.01 -10.87 -7.12
C ASN A 141 -15.13 -9.35 -6.98
N LEU A 142 -15.90 -8.74 -7.90
CA LEU A 142 -16.12 -7.30 -7.93
C LEU A 142 -17.14 -6.84 -6.87
N LYS A 143 -16.65 -6.54 -5.65
CA LYS A 143 -17.45 -5.98 -4.54
C LYS A 143 -16.65 -4.92 -3.80
N SER A 144 -17.33 -3.92 -3.21
CA SER A 144 -16.67 -2.97 -2.31
C SER A 144 -16.34 -3.67 -0.98
N THR A 145 -15.06 -3.86 -0.68
CA THR A 145 -14.58 -4.72 0.41
C THR A 145 -13.58 -4.06 1.34
N ILE A 146 -12.98 -2.92 0.94
CA ILE A 146 -11.95 -2.26 1.76
C ILE A 146 -12.47 -1.86 3.15
N GLU A 147 -13.77 -1.57 3.28
CA GLU A 147 -14.41 -1.24 4.57
C GLU A 147 -15.14 -2.43 5.21
N SER A 148 -15.07 -3.63 4.62
CA SER A 148 -15.72 -4.81 5.18
C SER A 148 -14.91 -5.39 6.35
N GLY A 149 -15.53 -5.56 7.51
CA GLY A 149 -14.91 -6.24 8.66
C GLY A 149 -13.75 -5.46 9.30
N LEU A 150 -13.88 -4.14 9.42
CA LEU A 150 -12.87 -3.26 10.02
C LEU A 150 -12.55 -3.63 11.47
N ASP A 151 -13.55 -3.93 12.30
CA ASP A 151 -13.32 -4.36 13.69
C ASP A 151 -12.39 -5.58 13.76
N ARG A 152 -12.65 -6.58 12.92
CA ARG A 152 -11.79 -7.77 12.80
C ARG A 152 -10.38 -7.40 12.31
N ALA A 153 -10.26 -6.45 11.39
CA ALA A 153 -8.96 -6.01 10.89
C ALA A 153 -8.13 -5.34 11.99
N HIS A 154 -8.75 -4.48 12.81
CA HIS A 154 -8.12 -3.92 14.03
C HIS A 154 -7.69 -5.02 14.99
N ASP A 155 -8.61 -5.93 15.36
CA ASP A 155 -8.35 -7.00 16.31
C ASP A 155 -7.18 -7.89 15.86
N GLN A 156 -7.22 -8.37 14.62
CA GLN A 156 -6.17 -9.23 14.07
C GLN A 156 -4.84 -8.50 13.93
N TRP A 157 -4.85 -7.21 13.56
CA TRP A 157 -3.64 -6.40 13.49
C TRP A 157 -2.99 -6.22 14.86
N HIS A 158 -3.77 -5.94 15.90
CA HIS A 158 -3.28 -5.85 17.28
C HIS A 158 -2.79 -7.20 17.80
N LEU A 159 -3.49 -8.28 17.44
CA LEU A 159 -3.18 -9.64 17.88
C LEU A 159 -1.82 -10.14 17.39
N LEU A 160 -1.27 -9.61 16.30
CA LEU A 160 0.08 -9.93 15.82
C LEU A 160 1.16 -9.80 16.91
N SER A 161 1.04 -8.79 17.78
CA SER A 161 1.97 -8.58 18.90
C SER A 161 1.95 -9.74 19.91
N ASN A 162 0.79 -10.37 20.15
CA ASN A 162 0.66 -11.55 21.01
C ASN A 162 1.36 -12.78 20.41
N PHE A 163 1.68 -12.76 19.12
CA PHE A 163 2.50 -13.76 18.45
C PHE A 163 3.99 -13.39 18.39
N GLY A 164 4.40 -12.28 19.01
CA GLY A 164 5.77 -11.78 19.00
C GLY A 164 6.14 -11.03 17.74
N ILE A 165 5.16 -10.62 16.93
CA ILE A 165 5.40 -9.89 15.69
C ILE A 165 5.49 -8.39 16.00
N ASP A 166 6.68 -7.84 15.83
CA ASP A 166 6.89 -6.40 15.86
C ASP A 166 6.66 -5.81 14.46
N VAL A 167 5.46 -5.27 14.24
CA VAL A 167 5.06 -4.68 12.95
C VAL A 167 5.88 -3.43 12.58
N ALA A 168 6.45 -2.73 13.56
CA ALA A 168 7.32 -1.58 13.31
C ALA A 168 8.69 -2.05 12.80
N ALA A 169 9.27 -3.07 13.44
CA ALA A 169 10.51 -3.70 12.97
C ALA A 169 10.35 -4.30 11.56
N VAL A 170 9.23 -4.98 11.30
CA VAL A 170 8.88 -5.48 9.96
C VAL A 170 8.83 -4.33 8.96
N ALA A 171 8.17 -3.22 9.29
CA ALA A 171 8.09 -2.07 8.40
C ALA A 171 9.48 -1.47 8.11
N THR A 172 10.34 -1.30 9.12
CA THR A 172 11.71 -0.80 8.93
C THR A 172 12.53 -1.73 8.04
N LYS A 173 12.41 -3.05 8.25
CA LYS A 173 13.07 -4.05 7.40
C LYS A 173 12.59 -3.93 5.96
N LEU A 174 11.27 -3.92 5.72
CA LEU A 174 10.68 -3.83 4.39
C LEU A 174 11.03 -2.52 3.68
N GLU A 175 11.10 -1.39 4.40
CA GLU A 175 11.53 -0.09 3.85
C GLU A 175 12.99 -0.18 3.36
N ARG A 176 13.90 -0.68 4.20
CA ARG A 176 15.32 -0.84 3.87
C ARG A 176 15.52 -1.83 2.70
N ASP A 177 14.88 -2.99 2.76
CA ASP A 177 14.97 -4.02 1.71
C ASP A 177 14.38 -3.47 0.39
N GLY A 178 13.30 -2.70 0.47
CA GLY A 178 12.70 -1.99 -0.67
C GLY A 178 13.66 -1.01 -1.34
N VAL A 179 14.27 -0.10 -0.58
CA VAL A 179 15.27 0.85 -1.10
C VAL A 179 16.45 0.14 -1.76
N SER A 180 16.96 -0.92 -1.11
CA SER A 180 18.04 -1.74 -1.66
C SER A 180 17.66 -2.37 -3.00
N SER A 181 16.46 -2.97 -3.09
CA SER A 181 15.97 -3.60 -4.32
C SER A 181 15.80 -2.62 -5.48
N PHE A 182 15.33 -1.40 -5.20
CA PHE A 182 15.18 -0.36 -6.22
C PHE A 182 16.54 0.14 -6.72
N ARG A 183 17.51 0.33 -5.82
CA ARG A 183 18.87 0.68 -6.21
C ARG A 183 19.48 -0.40 -7.09
N ALA A 184 19.40 -1.66 -6.69
CA ALA A 184 19.94 -2.77 -7.47
C ALA A 184 19.31 -2.85 -8.87
N SER A 185 17.98 -2.70 -8.97
CA SER A 185 17.28 -2.71 -10.26
C SER A 185 17.70 -1.53 -11.15
N PHE A 186 17.99 -0.37 -10.55
CA PHE A 186 18.49 0.79 -11.27
C PHE A 186 19.93 0.57 -11.77
N ASP A 187 20.81 0.05 -10.91
CA ASP A 187 22.20 -0.25 -11.27
C ASP A 187 22.27 -1.30 -12.41
N GLU A 188 21.39 -2.32 -12.38
CA GLU A 188 21.23 -3.30 -13.46
C GLU A 188 20.79 -2.65 -14.77
N LEU A 189 19.77 -1.78 -14.74
CA LEU A 189 19.32 -1.03 -15.92
C LEU A 189 20.46 -0.22 -16.54
N ILE A 190 21.22 0.51 -15.71
CA ILE A 190 22.36 1.29 -16.18
C ILE A 190 23.43 0.39 -16.80
N GLY A 191 23.74 -0.75 -16.18
CA GLY A 191 24.69 -1.73 -16.74
C GLY A 191 24.27 -2.25 -18.12
N VAL A 192 22.99 -2.61 -18.29
CA VAL A 192 22.45 -3.04 -19.59
C VAL A 192 22.57 -1.94 -20.65
N LEU A 193 22.27 -0.69 -20.29
CA LEU A 193 22.39 0.44 -21.20
C LEU A 193 23.85 0.71 -21.58
N THR A 194 24.78 0.66 -20.62
CA THR A 194 26.21 0.82 -20.88
C THR A 194 26.73 -0.24 -21.84
N ASN A 195 26.39 -1.51 -21.62
CA ASN A 195 26.80 -2.60 -22.51
C ASN A 195 26.26 -2.39 -23.94
N LYS A 196 24.97 -2.02 -24.09
CA LYS A 196 24.38 -1.72 -25.41
C LYS A 196 25.06 -0.55 -26.12
N VAL A 197 25.54 0.46 -25.40
CA VAL A 197 26.27 1.58 -26.01
C VAL A 197 27.68 1.13 -26.43
N SER A 198 28.33 0.30 -25.64
CA SER A 198 29.67 -0.21 -25.93
C SER A 198 29.71 -1.23 -27.08
N ASP A 199 28.67 -2.03 -27.28
CA ASP A 199 28.57 -3.03 -28.35
C ASP A 199 28.26 -2.43 -29.74
N ASN A 200 27.94 -1.13 -29.82
CA ASN A 200 27.62 -0.41 -31.06
C ASN A 200 28.80 0.42 -31.63
N PHE A 201 30.02 0.18 -31.14
CA PHE A 201 31.29 0.72 -31.66
C PHE A 201 32.34 -0.38 -31.75
#